data_AF-A0A8C9HBG7-F1
#
_entry.id   AF-A0A8C9HBG7-F1
#
_cell.length_a   1.000
_cell.length_b   1.000
_cell.length_c   1.000
_cell.angle_alpha   90.00
_cell.angle_beta   90.00
_cell.angle_gamma   90.00
#
_symmetry.space_group_name_H-M   'P 1'
#
loop_
_entity.id
_entity.type
_entity.pdbx_description
1 polymer ?
#
loop_
_entity_poly.entity_id
_entity_poly.type
_entity_poly.pdbx_seq_one_letter_code
_entity_poly.pdbx_strand_id
1 'polypeptide(L)'
;MTHVDLGVKQIAAEFLFVLCKERVDSLLKYTGYGNAAGLLAARGLLAGGRGDNWYSEDEDTDTEEYKNAKPNINLITGHLEEPMPNPIDEMTEEQKEYEAMKLVNMLDKLSREELLKPMGLKPDGTITPLEEALNQYSVIEETSSDTD
;
A
#
# COMPACT_ATOMS: atom_id res chain seq x y z
N MET A 1 6.85 -7.78 21.66
CA MET A 1 7.79 -6.83 21.02
C MET A 1 7.51 -5.36 21.35
N THR A 2 6.33 -5.01 21.87
CA THR A 2 5.95 -3.61 22.19
C THR A 2 5.81 -3.34 23.69
N HIS A 3 6.44 -4.17 24.53
CA HIS A 3 6.44 -3.98 25.98
C HIS A 3 7.23 -2.70 26.38
N VAL A 4 6.90 -2.12 27.54
CA VAL A 4 7.55 -0.89 28.03
C VAL A 4 9.03 -1.13 28.38
N ASP A 5 9.33 -2.30 28.95
CA ASP A 5 10.70 -2.73 29.24
C ASP A 5 11.48 -3.04 27.95
N LEU A 6 12.59 -2.33 27.77
CA LEU A 6 13.48 -2.47 26.62
C LEU A 6 14.14 -3.85 26.52
N GLY A 7 14.58 -4.42 27.64
CA GLY A 7 15.25 -5.72 27.67
C GLY A 7 14.29 -6.83 27.25
N VAL A 8 13.07 -6.82 27.80
CA VAL A 8 12.03 -7.81 27.46
C VAL A 8 11.66 -7.73 25.98
N LYS A 9 11.41 -6.53 25.45
CA LYS A 9 11.03 -6.42 24.04
C LYS A 9 12.15 -6.79 23.08
N GLN A 10 13.41 -6.48 23.41
CA GLN A 10 14.57 -6.82 22.59
C GLN A 10 14.79 -8.33 22.56
N ILE A 11 14.81 -9.00 23.73
CA ILE A 11 15.00 -10.46 23.81
C ILE A 11 13.87 -11.20 23.07
N ALA A 12 12.62 -10.78 23.28
CA ALA A 12 11.48 -11.39 22.57
C ALA A 12 11.58 -11.20 21.05
N ALA A 13 12.01 -10.02 20.60
CA ALA A 13 12.16 -9.72 19.18
C ALA A 13 13.29 -10.54 18.54
N GLU A 14 14.46 -10.61 19.20
CA GLU A 14 15.59 -11.40 18.73
C GLU A 14 15.26 -12.89 18.68
N PHE A 15 14.60 -13.40 19.72
CA PHE A 15 14.15 -14.79 19.75
C PHE A 15 13.24 -15.12 18.56
N LEU A 16 12.21 -14.31 18.31
CA LEU A 16 11.31 -14.51 17.16
C LEU A 16 12.04 -14.38 15.82
N PHE A 17 12.98 -13.44 15.69
CA PHE A 17 13.75 -13.27 14.46
C PHE A 17 14.64 -14.47 14.14
N VAL A 18 15.27 -15.07 15.16
CA VAL A 18 16.04 -16.32 15.03
C VAL A 18 15.13 -17.50 14.61
N LEU A 19 13.94 -17.62 15.20
CA LEU A 19 12.96 -18.64 14.78
C LEU A 19 12.53 -18.46 13.32
N CYS A 20 12.50 -17.22 12.84
CA CYS A 20 12.20 -16.88 11.45
C CYS A 20 13.40 -17.06 10.50
N LYS A 21 14.47 -17.77 10.91
CA LYS A 21 15.71 -17.97 10.12
C LYS A 21 16.32 -16.63 9.66
N GLU A 22 16.15 -15.60 10.47
CA GLU A 22 16.56 -14.21 10.21
C GLU A 22 15.99 -13.61 8.91
N ARG A 23 14.84 -14.10 8.43
CA ARG A 23 14.14 -13.52 7.28
C ARG A 23 13.11 -12.51 7.72
N VAL A 24 13.18 -11.30 7.15
CA VAL A 24 12.25 -10.22 7.45
C VAL A 24 10.82 -10.60 7.06
N ASP A 25 10.61 -11.19 5.87
CA ASP A 25 9.28 -11.58 5.40
C ASP A 25 8.59 -12.56 6.35
N SER A 26 9.33 -13.55 6.83
CA SER A 26 8.84 -14.56 7.77
C SER A 26 8.52 -13.92 9.13
N LEU A 27 9.34 -12.99 9.61
CA LEU A 27 9.05 -12.25 10.84
C LEU A 27 7.78 -11.39 10.69
N LEU A 28 7.62 -10.69 9.56
CA LEU A 28 6.48 -9.81 9.30
C LEU A 28 5.16 -10.58 9.25
N LYS A 29 5.16 -11.80 8.70
CA LYS A 29 4.00 -12.69 8.70
C LYS A 29 3.41 -12.91 10.09
N TYR A 30 4.25 -13.04 11.12
CA TYR A 30 3.79 -13.35 12.48
C TYR A 30 3.65 -12.13 13.38
N THR A 31 4.33 -11.03 13.04
CA THR A 31 4.45 -9.88 13.95
C THR A 31 3.89 -8.59 13.40
N GLY A 32 3.85 -8.40 12.08
CA GLY A 32 3.55 -7.12 11.45
C GLY A 32 4.70 -6.11 11.53
N TYR A 33 4.78 -5.23 10.55
CA TYR A 33 5.88 -4.27 10.40
C TYR A 33 5.97 -3.30 11.57
N GLY A 34 4.84 -2.81 12.10
CA GLY A 34 4.84 -1.88 13.23
C GLY A 34 5.49 -2.46 14.49
N ASN A 35 5.24 -3.75 14.77
CA ASN A 35 5.87 -4.42 15.91
C ASN A 35 7.36 -4.71 15.64
N ALA A 36 7.69 -5.14 14.42
CA ALA A 36 9.05 -5.49 14.00
C ALA A 36 9.97 -4.28 13.77
N ALA A 37 9.42 -3.10 13.49
CA ALA A 37 10.15 -1.91 13.05
C ALA A 37 11.32 -1.53 13.98
N GLY A 38 11.15 -1.68 15.29
CA GLY A 38 12.23 -1.40 16.25
C GLY A 38 13.43 -2.33 16.09
N LEU A 39 13.19 -3.63 15.88
CA LEU A 39 14.25 -4.61 15.63
C LEU A 39 14.87 -4.40 14.24
N LEU A 40 14.02 -4.17 13.22
CA LEU A 40 14.50 -3.94 11.84
C LEU A 40 15.36 -2.68 11.74
N ALA A 41 14.99 -1.61 12.44
CA ALA A 41 15.80 -0.39 12.53
C ALA A 41 17.15 -0.67 13.20
N ALA A 42 17.17 -1.39 14.33
CA ALA A 42 18.40 -1.71 15.04
C ALA A 42 19.37 -2.57 14.23
N ARG A 43 18.86 -3.40 13.31
CA ARG A 43 19.68 -4.25 12.42
C ARG A 43 19.89 -3.68 11.02
N GLY A 44 19.34 -2.51 10.70
CA GLY A 44 19.45 -1.91 9.37
C GLY A 44 18.68 -2.64 8.26
N LEU A 45 17.62 -3.39 8.62
CA LEU A 45 16.82 -4.23 7.73
C LEU A 45 15.44 -3.63 7.40
N LEU A 46 15.29 -2.30 7.51
CA LEU A 46 14.03 -1.60 7.22
C LEU A 46 13.57 -1.75 5.76
N ALA A 47 14.52 -1.86 4.83
CA ALA A 47 14.23 -2.13 3.43
C ALA A 47 13.93 -3.62 3.13
N GLY A 48 13.83 -4.45 4.17
CA GLY A 48 13.71 -5.89 4.06
C GLY A 48 15.07 -6.59 3.95
N GLY A 49 15.02 -7.89 3.66
CA GLY A 49 16.21 -8.72 3.46
C GLY A 49 16.30 -9.87 4.46
N ARG A 50 17.53 -10.35 4.63
CA ARG A 50 17.88 -11.46 5.51
C ARG A 50 19.06 -11.05 6.38
N GLY A 51 19.08 -11.54 7.62
CA GLY A 51 20.26 -11.47 8.48
C GLY A 51 21.36 -12.42 7.99
N ASP A 52 22.22 -12.87 8.90
CA ASP A 52 23.40 -13.63 8.51
C ASP A 52 23.02 -14.98 7.86
N ASN A 53 23.77 -15.38 6.84
CA ASN A 53 23.41 -16.48 5.93
C ASN A 53 23.68 -17.90 6.48
N TRP A 54 23.40 -18.14 7.77
CA TRP A 54 23.62 -19.43 8.44
C TRP A 54 22.52 -20.47 8.20
N TYR A 55 21.41 -20.06 7.58
CA TYR A 55 20.21 -20.88 7.46
C TYR A 55 19.99 -21.33 6.01
N SER A 56 19.60 -22.60 5.83
CA SER A 56 19.18 -23.13 4.53
C SER A 56 18.00 -22.32 3.96
N GLU A 57 17.93 -22.23 2.64
CA GLU A 57 16.87 -21.49 1.92
C GLU A 57 15.56 -22.27 1.82
N ASP A 58 15.63 -23.58 2.00
CA ASP A 58 14.55 -24.48 1.61
C ASP A 58 13.60 -24.77 2.77
N GLU A 59 12.46 -24.10 2.76
CA GLU A 59 11.14 -24.63 3.17
C GLU A 59 10.09 -23.52 2.97
N ASP A 60 9.13 -23.76 2.08
CA ASP A 60 7.89 -22.99 2.07
C ASP A 60 7.13 -23.29 3.36
N THR A 61 7.31 -22.44 4.38
CA THR A 61 6.63 -22.55 5.67
C THR A 61 5.18 -22.00 5.61
N ASP A 62 4.70 -21.60 4.43
CA ASP A 62 3.36 -21.04 4.31
C ASP A 62 2.30 -22.14 4.33
N THR A 63 1.45 -22.08 5.35
CA THR A 63 0.24 -22.90 5.44
C THR A 63 -0.78 -22.45 4.39
N GLU A 64 -1.61 -23.38 3.92
CA GLU A 64 -2.69 -23.07 2.98
C GLU A 64 -3.67 -22.01 3.53
N GLU A 65 -3.90 -22.02 4.84
CA GLU A 65 -4.64 -20.96 5.54
C GLU A 65 -4.01 -19.58 5.34
N TYR A 66 -2.69 -19.48 5.52
CA TYR A 66 -1.98 -18.22 5.33
C TYR A 66 -2.03 -17.76 3.88
N LYS A 67 -1.88 -18.67 2.92
CA LYS A 67 -1.94 -18.32 1.48
C LYS A 67 -3.29 -17.71 1.10
N ASN A 68 -4.38 -18.23 1.67
CA ASN A 68 -5.73 -17.70 1.46
C ASN A 68 -5.97 -16.36 2.16
N ALA A 69 -5.40 -16.17 3.36
CA ALA A 69 -5.55 -14.96 4.16
C ALA A 69 -4.61 -13.81 3.73
N LYS A 70 -3.47 -14.13 3.11
CA LYS A 70 -2.43 -13.18 2.66
C LYS A 70 -2.94 -11.90 1.99
N PRO A 71 -3.92 -11.92 1.07
CA PRO A 71 -4.44 -10.68 0.47
C PRO A 71 -5.13 -9.74 1.47
N ASN A 72 -5.66 -10.28 2.57
CA ASN A 72 -6.43 -9.54 3.56
C ASN A 72 -5.61 -9.22 4.83
N ILE A 73 -4.32 -9.57 4.86
CA ILE A 73 -3.45 -9.27 6.00
C ILE A 73 -2.85 -7.88 5.81
N ASN A 74 -3.09 -7.00 6.77
CA ASN A 74 -2.43 -5.72 6.83
C ASN A 74 -0.98 -5.92 7.30
N LEU A 75 -0.01 -5.68 6.40
CA LEU A 75 1.40 -5.88 6.69
C LEU A 75 1.95 -4.96 7.78
N ILE A 76 1.31 -3.81 8.03
CA ILE A 76 1.73 -2.88 9.09
C ILE A 76 1.36 -3.45 10.45
N THR A 77 0.13 -3.91 10.61
CA THR A 77 -0.38 -4.40 11.90
C THR A 77 -0.12 -5.88 12.12
N GLY A 78 0.07 -6.65 11.05
CA GLY A 78 0.15 -8.12 11.09
C GLY A 78 -1.21 -8.79 11.36
N HIS A 79 -2.31 -8.05 11.25
CA HIS A 79 -3.66 -8.53 11.53
C HIS A 79 -4.42 -8.84 10.24
N LEU A 80 -5.30 -9.84 10.29
CA LEU A 80 -6.25 -10.12 9.22
C LEU A 80 -7.39 -9.11 9.33
N GLU A 81 -7.54 -8.25 8.33
CA GLU A 81 -8.65 -7.32 8.26
C GLU A 81 -9.80 -8.00 7.53
N GLU A 82 -10.96 -8.06 8.18
CA GLU A 82 -12.17 -8.45 7.47
C GLU A 82 -12.49 -7.38 6.42
N PRO A 83 -12.85 -7.77 5.19
CA PRO A 83 -13.21 -6.81 4.17
C PRO A 83 -14.37 -5.95 4.70
N MET A 84 -14.14 -4.64 4.82
CA MET A 84 -15.18 -3.73 5.25
C MET A 84 -16.35 -3.81 4.25
N PRO A 85 -17.60 -3.93 4.71
CA PRO A 85 -18.75 -3.87 3.82
C PRO A 85 -18.74 -2.53 3.08
N ASN A 86 -19.13 -2.52 1.81
CA ASN A 86 -19.18 -1.25 1.10
C ASN A 86 -20.27 -0.40 1.75
N PRO A 87 -19.97 0.85 2.16
CA PRO A 87 -20.96 1.71 2.81
C PRO A 87 -22.14 2.08 1.89
N ILE A 88 -22.03 1.75 0.60
CA ILE A 88 -23.04 2.00 -0.43
C ILE A 88 -24.07 0.86 -0.52
N ASP A 89 -23.75 -0.33 0.01
CA ASP A 89 -24.60 -1.52 -0.11
C ASP A 89 -25.89 -1.42 0.73
N GLU A 90 -25.89 -0.59 1.78
CA GLU A 90 -27.06 -0.35 2.64
C GLU A 90 -27.95 0.82 2.15
N MET A 91 -27.52 1.58 1.14
CA MET A 91 -28.23 2.76 0.67
C MET A 91 -29.28 2.42 -0.40
N THR A 92 -30.42 3.11 -0.35
CA THR A 92 -31.38 3.08 -1.48
C THR A 92 -30.81 3.81 -2.69
N GLU A 93 -31.33 3.53 -3.88
CA GLU A 93 -30.84 4.17 -5.11
C GLU A 93 -30.98 5.71 -5.05
N GLU A 94 -32.08 6.21 -4.50
CA GLU A 94 -32.30 7.65 -4.28
C GLU A 94 -31.24 8.27 -3.34
N GLN A 95 -30.85 7.56 -2.28
CA GLN A 95 -29.80 8.02 -1.37
C GLN A 95 -28.43 8.06 -2.06
N LYS A 96 -28.13 7.08 -2.91
CA LYS A 96 -26.90 7.07 -3.71
C LYS A 96 -26.83 8.25 -4.66
N GLU A 97 -27.93 8.56 -5.36
CA GLU A 97 -28.01 9.72 -6.24
C GLU A 97 -27.79 11.04 -5.48
N TYR A 98 -28.40 11.17 -4.29
CA TYR A 98 -28.24 12.36 -3.45
C TYR A 98 -26.78 12.57 -3.00
N GLU A 99 -26.13 11.53 -2.47
CA GLU A 99 -24.72 11.62 -2.06
C GLU A 99 -23.80 11.83 -3.28
N ALA A 100 -24.11 11.25 -4.44
CA ALA A 100 -23.37 11.52 -5.68
C ALA A 100 -23.45 13.00 -6.09
N MET A 101 -24.64 13.61 -6.04
CA MET A 101 -24.79 15.04 -6.34
C MET A 101 -24.08 15.93 -5.32
N LYS A 102 -24.09 15.54 -4.04
CA LYS A 102 -23.36 16.24 -2.99
C LYS A 102 -21.84 16.17 -3.23
N LEU A 103 -21.30 15.03 -3.67
CA LEU A 103 -19.90 14.89 -4.06
C LEU A 103 -19.54 15.77 -5.26
N VAL A 104 -20.38 15.78 -6.30
CA VAL A 104 -20.19 16.66 -7.47
C VAL A 104 -20.15 18.13 -7.05
N ASN A 105 -21.05 18.55 -6.16
CA ASN A 105 -21.06 19.91 -5.64
C ASN A 105 -19.82 20.25 -4.81
N MET A 106 -19.28 19.31 -4.03
CA MET A 106 -18.02 19.52 -3.31
C MET A 106 -16.83 19.65 -4.27
N LEU A 107 -16.76 18.77 -5.28
CA LEU A 107 -15.72 18.82 -6.30
C LEU A 107 -15.76 20.14 -7.09
N ASP A 108 -16.95 20.60 -7.49
CA ASP A 108 -17.15 21.88 -8.18
C ASP A 108 -16.67 23.07 -7.32
N LYS A 109 -16.99 23.08 -6.02
CA LYS A 109 -16.49 24.12 -5.10
C LYS A 109 -14.97 24.13 -5.00
N LEU A 110 -14.35 22.97 -4.79
CA LEU A 110 -12.89 22.85 -4.68
C LEU A 110 -12.17 23.23 -5.98
N SER A 111 -12.76 22.90 -7.13
CA SER A 111 -12.26 23.28 -8.45
C SER A 111 -12.33 24.80 -8.66
N ARG A 112 -13.46 25.44 -8.33
CA ARG A 112 -13.64 26.91 -8.46
C ARG A 112 -12.77 27.72 -7.52
N GLU A 113 -12.47 27.19 -6.34
CA GLU A 113 -11.56 27.81 -5.38
C GLU A 113 -10.08 27.53 -5.70
N GLU A 114 -9.79 26.87 -6.83
CA GLU A 114 -8.44 26.46 -7.28
C GLU A 114 -7.67 25.60 -6.25
N LEU A 115 -8.39 24.95 -5.33
CA LEU A 115 -7.81 24.03 -4.34
C LEU A 115 -7.50 22.66 -4.93
N LEU A 116 -8.26 22.24 -5.95
CA LEU A 116 -8.00 21.04 -6.73
C LEU A 116 -7.80 21.42 -8.19
N LYS A 117 -6.65 21.03 -8.76
CA LYS A 117 -6.35 21.19 -10.18
C LYS A 117 -6.18 19.80 -10.82
N PRO A 118 -6.92 19.48 -11.90
CA PRO A 118 -6.72 18.23 -12.61
C PRO A 118 -5.33 18.21 -13.26
N MET A 119 -4.61 17.12 -13.05
CA MET A 119 -3.27 16.88 -13.60
C MET A 119 -3.32 15.71 -14.57
N GLY A 120 -2.59 15.81 -15.68
CA GLY A 120 -2.36 14.73 -16.63
C GLY A 120 -0.91 14.24 -16.59
N LEU A 121 -0.72 13.00 -17.04
CA LEU A 121 0.61 12.42 -17.26
C LEU A 121 1.00 12.65 -18.72
N LYS A 122 2.18 13.21 -18.94
CA LYS A 122 2.74 13.35 -20.29
C LYS A 122 3.40 12.04 -20.75
N PRO A 123 3.62 11.87 -22.07
CA PRO A 123 4.36 10.72 -22.60
C PRO A 123 5.79 10.59 -22.05
N ASP A 124 6.38 11.68 -21.55
CA ASP A 124 7.70 11.73 -20.92
C ASP A 124 7.69 11.28 -19.44
N GLY A 125 6.52 10.94 -18.89
CA GLY A 125 6.34 10.53 -17.49
C GLY A 125 6.25 11.69 -16.49
N THR A 126 6.27 12.94 -16.94
CA THR A 126 6.10 14.11 -16.08
C THR A 126 4.61 14.45 -15.86
N ILE A 127 4.31 15.02 -14.69
CA ILE A 127 2.96 15.47 -14.33
C ILE A 127 2.78 16.96 -14.67
N THR A 128 1.72 17.29 -15.42
CA THR A 128 1.37 18.68 -15.76
C THR A 128 -0.12 18.91 -15.65
N PRO A 129 -0.60 20.17 -15.60
CA PRO A 129 -2.02 20.46 -15.73
C PRO A 129 -2.67 19.68 -16.89
N LEU A 130 -3.88 19.18 -16.65
CA LEU A 130 -4.59 18.35 -17.63
C LEU A 130 -4.76 19.05 -18.98
N GLU A 131 -5.00 20.36 -18.99
CA GLU A 131 -5.11 21.18 -20.21
C GLU A 131 -3.84 21.09 -21.08
N GLU A 132 -2.66 21.12 -20.45
CA GLU A 132 -1.38 21.03 -21.13
C GLU A 132 -1.09 19.62 -21.63
N ALA A 133 -1.47 18.61 -20.85
CA ALA A 133 -1.32 17.21 -21.25
C ALA A 133 -2.20 16.89 -22.48
N LEU A 134 -3.47 17.34 -22.48
CA LEU A 134 -4.41 17.09 -23.58
C LEU A 134 -3.99 17.75 -24.90
N ASN A 135 -3.45 18.98 -24.85
CA ASN A 135 -2.98 19.69 -26.04
C ASN A 135 -1.79 19.00 -26.74
N GLN A 136 -1.07 18.12 -26.06
CA GLN A 136 0.04 17.36 -26.67
C GLN A 136 -0.46 16.07 -27.33
N TYR A 137 -1.53 15.45 -26.82
CA TYR A 137 -2.13 14.28 -27.44
C TYR A 137 -2.78 14.61 -28.79
N SER A 138 -3.45 15.76 -28.92
CA SER A 138 -4.03 16.19 -30.20
C SER A 138 -2.97 16.41 -31.29
N VAL A 139 -1.78 16.90 -30.92
CA VAL A 139 -0.67 17.11 -31.86
C VAL A 139 -0.09 15.78 -32.36
N ILE A 140 -0.11 14.72 -31.54
CA ILE A 140 0.42 13.41 -31.94
C ILE A 140 -0.50 12.72 -32.96
N GLU A 141 -1.83 12.82 -32.80
CA GLU A 141 -2.77 12.21 -33.75
C GLU A 141 -2.64 12.82 -35.16
N GLU A 142 -2.48 14.13 -35.29
CA GLU A 142 -2.33 14.80 -36.60
C GLU A 142 -1.02 14.42 -37.33
N THR A 143 0.05 14.09 -36.60
CA THR A 143 1.34 13.71 -37.23
C THR A 143 1.42 12.26 -37.70
N SER A 144 0.46 11.41 -37.32
CA SER A 144 0.40 10.00 -37.77
C SER A 144 -0.39 9.80 -39.06
N SER A 145 -1.07 10.83 -39.55
CA SER A 145 -1.93 10.77 -40.75
C SER A 145 -1.20 11.05 -42.07
N ASP A 146 0.06 11.48 -42.04
CA ASP A 146 0.83 11.83 -43.24
C ASP A 146 2.06 10.92 -43.41
N THR A 147 1.83 9.63 -43.68
CA THR A 147 2.81 8.79 -44.39
C THR A 147 2.08 7.78 -45.28
N ASP A 148 1.87 8.17 -46.54
CA ASP A 148 1.72 7.28 -47.70
C ASP A 148 3.10 6.77 -48.18
#